data_AF-A0A239C7R1-F1
#
_entry.id   AF-A0A239C7R1-F1
#
_cell.length_a   1.000
_cell.length_b   1.000
_cell.length_c   1.000
_cell.angle_alpha   90.00
_cell.angle_beta   90.00
_cell.angle_gamma   90.00
#
_symmetry.space_group_name_H-M   'P 1'
#
loop_
_entity.id
_entity.type
_entity.pdbx_description
1 polymer ?
#
loop_
_entity_poly.entity_id
_entity_poly.type
_entity_poly.pdbx_seq_one_letter_code
_entity_poly.pdbx_strand_id
1 'polypeptide(L)'
;MRQALFGGSGASTSVNPPPEMKANRRVSRSRLRVTLRVGNEYEGKMFDFVHDADTLSTLLAEQEATKAARKKYRFVELVSVRQV
;
A
#
# COMPACT_ATOMS: atom_id res chain seq x y z
N MET A 1 44.82 -37.55 -23.80
CA MET A 1 43.70 -36.72 -24.29
C MET A 1 42.43 -37.55 -24.12
N ARG A 2 41.49 -37.14 -23.26
CA ARG A 2 40.25 -37.90 -22.99
C ARG A 2 39.28 -37.70 -24.17
N GLN A 3 38.81 -38.82 -24.74
CA GLN A 3 37.84 -38.84 -25.83
C GLN A 3 36.45 -38.40 -25.34
N ALA A 4 35.74 -37.65 -26.18
CA ALA A 4 34.34 -37.30 -25.99
C ALA A 4 33.45 -38.47 -26.39
N LEU A 5 32.50 -38.83 -25.53
CA LEU A 5 31.37 -39.69 -25.84
C LEU A 5 30.11 -39.07 -25.20
N PHE A 6 29.60 -38.00 -25.80
CA PHE A 6 28.27 -37.49 -25.48
C PHE A 6 27.35 -37.78 -26.67
N GLY A 7 26.55 -38.82 -26.52
CA GLY A 7 25.56 -39.26 -27.49
C GLY A 7 24.45 -40.04 -26.77
N GLY A 8 23.62 -39.31 -26.01
CA GLY A 8 22.40 -39.81 -25.40
C GLY A 8 21.20 -39.08 -26.00
N SER A 9 20.55 -39.74 -26.96
CA SER A 9 19.36 -39.30 -27.67
C SER A 9 18.11 -39.34 -26.78
N GLY A 10 17.33 -38.27 -26.84
CA GLY A 10 15.86 -38.23 -26.84
C GLY A 10 15.08 -39.13 -25.88
N ALA A 11 14.43 -38.49 -24.89
CA ALA A 11 13.03 -38.79 -24.58
C ALA A 11 12.38 -37.58 -23.88
N SER A 12 11.43 -37.01 -24.60
CA SER A 12 10.40 -36.07 -24.18
C SER A 12 9.60 -36.53 -22.97
N THR A 13 9.47 -35.67 -21.95
CA THR A 13 8.16 -35.31 -21.38
C THR A 13 8.30 -34.03 -20.56
N SER A 14 8.15 -32.88 -21.22
CA SER A 14 7.85 -31.63 -20.54
C SER A 14 6.38 -31.67 -20.10
N VAL A 15 6.11 -32.27 -18.94
CA VAL A 15 4.82 -32.10 -18.27
C VAL A 15 4.91 -30.81 -17.47
N ASN A 16 4.81 -29.67 -18.16
CA ASN A 16 4.50 -28.41 -17.48
C ASN A 16 3.05 -28.52 -17.01
N PRO A 17 2.76 -28.45 -15.69
CA PRO A 17 1.40 -28.22 -15.27
C PRO A 17 0.93 -26.88 -15.88
N PRO A 18 -0.36 -26.76 -16.27
CA PRO A 18 -0.87 -25.55 -16.88
C PRO A 18 -0.55 -24.35 -15.98
N PRO A 19 -0.23 -23.16 -16.55
CA PRO A 19 -0.09 -21.97 -15.75
C PRO A 19 -1.46 -21.69 -15.14
N GLU A 20 -1.65 -22.13 -13.90
CA GLU A 20 -2.72 -21.64 -13.06
C GLU A 20 -2.60 -20.13 -13.13
N MET A 21 -3.61 -19.50 -13.74
CA MET A 21 -3.81 -18.07 -13.64
C MET A 21 -3.72 -17.77 -12.16
N LYS A 22 -2.57 -17.22 -11.73
CA LYS A 22 -2.46 -16.63 -10.42
C LYS A 22 -3.50 -15.54 -10.46
N ALA A 23 -4.66 -15.85 -9.89
CA ALA A 23 -5.70 -14.88 -9.65
C ALA A 23 -4.94 -13.70 -9.09
N ASN A 24 -4.93 -12.61 -9.85
CA ASN A 24 -4.28 -11.38 -9.48
C ASN A 24 -5.06 -10.95 -8.25
N ARG A 25 -4.67 -11.51 -7.09
CA ARG A 25 -5.21 -11.23 -5.78
C ARG A 25 -4.85 -9.78 -5.66
N ARG A 26 -5.79 -8.92 -6.09
CA ARG A 26 -5.64 -7.47 -6.09
C ARG A 26 -5.02 -7.22 -4.75
N VAL A 27 -3.74 -6.84 -4.75
CA VAL A 27 -2.99 -6.65 -3.52
C VAL A 27 -3.82 -5.57 -2.87
N SER A 28 -4.63 -5.97 -1.89
CA SER A 28 -5.41 -5.07 -1.09
C SER A 28 -4.31 -4.35 -0.36
N ARG A 29 -3.86 -3.25 -0.95
CA ARG A 29 -2.94 -2.33 -0.30
C ARG A 29 -3.75 -1.94 0.90
N SER A 30 -3.38 -2.43 2.07
CA SER A 30 -4.08 -2.08 3.30
C SER A 30 -3.95 -0.56 3.39
N ARG A 31 -5.05 0.15 3.13
CA ARG A 31 -5.05 1.61 3.09
C ARG A 31 -5.38 2.06 4.50
N LEU A 32 -4.67 3.08 4.96
CA LEU A 32 -4.95 3.70 6.24
C LEU A 32 -5.73 4.98 5.96
N ARG A 33 -6.93 5.08 6.51
CA ARG A 33 -7.73 6.30 6.50
C ARG A 33 -7.51 7.04 7.81
N VAL A 34 -6.93 8.22 7.69
CA VAL A 34 -6.69 9.15 8.79
C VAL A 34 -7.78 10.20 8.77
N THR A 35 -8.41 10.41 9.92
CA THR A 35 -9.38 11.48 10.12
C THR A 35 -8.78 12.50 11.08
N LEU A 36 -8.68 13.73 10.60
CA LEU A 36 -8.18 14.88 11.35
C LEU A 36 -9.31 15.88 11.53
N ARG A 37 -9.35 16.55 12.67
CA ARG A 37 -10.17 17.72 12.87
C ARG A 37 -9.34 18.95 12.55
N VAL A 38 -9.83 19.78 11.64
CA VAL A 38 -9.07 20.93 11.12
C VAL A 38 -9.89 22.21 11.21
N GLY A 39 -9.21 23.33 11.48
CA GLY A 39 -9.84 24.64 11.60
C GLY A 39 -8.86 25.78 11.40
N ASN A 40 -9.37 26.95 11.05
CA ASN A 40 -8.57 28.18 10.97
C ASN A 40 -8.83 29.14 12.14
N GLU A 41 -9.97 28.94 12.83
CA GLU A 41 -10.36 29.64 14.05
C GLU A 41 -10.29 28.65 15.21
N TYR A 42 -9.56 28.99 16.27
CA TYR A 42 -9.49 28.18 17.48
C TYR A 42 -10.85 28.22 18.20
N GLU A 43 -11.43 27.05 18.50
CA GLU A 43 -12.80 26.87 19.02
C GLU A 43 -13.95 27.36 18.10
N GLY A 44 -13.64 27.68 16.84
CA GLY A 44 -14.63 28.06 15.85
C GLY A 44 -15.16 26.88 15.05
N LYS A 45 -15.41 27.10 13.75
CA LYS A 45 -15.87 26.05 12.84
C LYS A 45 -14.74 25.07 12.55
N MET A 46 -14.76 23.92 13.23
CA MET A 46 -13.91 22.79 12.91
C MET A 46 -14.59 21.85 11.92
N PHE A 47 -13.81 21.28 11.01
CA PHE A 47 -14.27 20.33 9.98
C PHE A 47 -13.49 19.03 10.07
N ASP A 48 -14.12 17.94 9.67
CA ASP A 48 -13.45 16.65 9.56
C ASP A 48 -12.74 16.56 8.21
N PHE A 49 -11.42 16.43 8.25
CA PHE A 49 -10.54 16.22 7.11
C PHE A 49 -10.14 14.76 7.03
N VAL A 50 -10.46 14.12 5.92
CA VAL A 50 -10.14 12.72 5.66
C VAL A 50 -8.96 12.64 4.70
N HIS A 51 -7.97 11.83 5.07
CA HIS A 51 -6.84 11.51 4.22
C HIS A 51 -6.66 9.99 4.13
N ASP A 52 -6.71 9.46 2.91
CA ASP A 52 -6.38 8.06 2.65
C ASP A 52 -4.90 7.96 2.29
N ALA A 53 -4.16 7.19 3.07
CA ALA A 53 -2.75 6.89 2.87
C ALA A 53 -2.57 5.47 2.34
N ASP A 54 -1.77 5.33 1.28
CA ASP A 54 -1.42 4.04 0.66
C ASP A 54 -0.26 3.33 1.38
N THR A 55 -0.06 3.62 2.66
CA THR A 55 1.05 3.12 3.47
C THR A 55 0.55 2.24 4.60
N LEU A 56 1.33 1.21 4.96
CA LEU A 56 1.00 0.30 6.06
C LEU A 56 1.39 0.87 7.44
N SER A 57 2.12 1.98 7.47
CA SER A 57 2.64 2.58 8.70
C SER A 57 1.72 3.68 9.18
N THR A 58 1.18 3.51 10.38
CA THR A 58 0.33 4.52 11.04
C THR A 58 1.06 5.85 11.19
N LEU A 59 2.30 5.83 11.69
CA LEU A 59 3.10 7.04 11.87
C LEU A 59 3.31 7.81 10.56
N LEU A 60 3.56 7.10 9.46
CA LEU A 60 3.75 7.75 8.16
C LEU A 60 2.44 8.36 7.66
N ALA A 61 1.33 7.63 7.79
CA ALA A 61 0.00 8.12 7.44
C ALA A 61 -0.40 9.37 8.25
N GLU A 62 -0.09 9.40 9.56
CA GLU A 62 -0.33 10.55 10.43
C GLU A 62 0.47 11.78 9.99
N GLN A 63 1.75 11.59 9.66
CA GLN A 63 2.61 12.68 9.20
C GLN A 63 2.14 13.25 7.85
N GLU A 64 1.79 12.38 6.90
CA GLU A 64 1.28 12.78 5.59
C GLU A 64 -0.05 13.53 5.71
N ALA A 65 -1.00 12.99 6.49
CA ALA A 65 -2.28 13.63 6.77
C ALA A 65 -2.09 15.00 7.44
N THR A 66 -1.23 15.09 8.44
CA THR A 66 -0.96 16.34 9.17
C THR A 66 -0.30 17.38 8.27
N LYS A 67 0.66 16.98 7.43
CA LYS A 67 1.26 17.87 6.43
C LYS A 67 0.25 18.36 5.42
N ALA A 68 -0.65 17.48 4.96
CA ALA A 68 -1.72 17.86 4.02
C ALA A 68 -2.69 18.87 4.65
N ALA A 69 -3.10 18.64 5.89
CA ALA A 69 -3.99 19.53 6.63
C ALA A 69 -3.35 20.90 6.92
N ARG A 70 -2.10 20.93 7.39
CA ARG A 70 -1.38 22.17 7.75
C ARG A 70 -1.10 23.10 6.56
N LYS A 71 -1.24 22.63 5.32
CA LYS A 71 -1.16 23.50 4.12
C LYS A 71 -2.34 24.47 4.02
N LYS A 72 -3.50 24.10 4.56
CA LYS A 72 -4.76 24.86 4.42
C LYS A 72 -5.32 25.34 5.75
N TYR A 73 -4.98 24.67 6.85
CA TYR A 73 -5.56 24.92 8.17
C TYR A 73 -4.48 25.23 9.19
N ARG A 74 -4.78 26.18 10.09
CA ARG A 74 -3.86 26.60 11.14
C ARG A 74 -3.88 25.67 12.36
N PHE A 75 -5.04 25.09 12.66
CA PHE A 75 -5.25 24.13 13.73
C PHE A 75 -5.57 22.77 13.14
N VAL A 76 -4.83 21.76 13.59
CA VAL A 76 -4.96 20.38 13.15
C VAL A 76 -4.85 19.48 14.36
N GLU A 77 -5.87 18.66 14.57
CA GLU A 77 -5.94 17.66 15.63
C GLU A 77 -6.21 16.29 15.02
N LEU A 78 -5.53 15.25 15.51
CA LEU A 78 -5.72 13.90 15.01
C LEU A 78 -6.84 13.21 15.78
N VAL A 79 -7.88 12.73 15.07
CA VAL A 79 -9.04 12.09 15.68
C VAL A 79 -8.91 10.57 15.64
N SER A 80 -8.62 10.00 14.47
CA SER A 80 -8.48 8.54 14.35
C SER A 80 -7.69 8.10 13.12
N VAL A 81 -7.09 6.92 13.22
CA VAL A 81 -6.49 6.19 12.10
C VAL A 81 -7.15 4.82 12.05
N ARG A 82 -7.72 4.47 10.90
CA ARG A 82 -8.35 3.15 10.68
C ARG A 82 -7.81 2.51 9.41
N GLN A 83 -7.64 1.20 9.44
CA GLN A 83 -7.38 0.42 8.24
C GLN A 83 -8.69 0.19 7.49
N VAL A 84 -8.66 0.35 6.17
CA VAL A 84 -9.80 0.22 5.24
C VAL A 84 -9.58 -0.90 4.24
#